data_AF-A0A2E0HC20-F1
#
_entry.id   AF-A0A2E0HC20-F1
#
_cell.length_a   1.000
_cell.length_b   1.000
_cell.length_c   1.000
_cell.angle_alpha   90.00
_cell.angle_beta   90.00
_cell.angle_gamma   90.00
#
_symmetry.space_group_name_H-M   'P 1'
#
loop_
_entity.id
_entity.type
_entity.pdbx_description
1 polymer ?
#
loop_
_entity_poly.entity_id
_entity_poly.type
_entity_poly.pdbx_seq_one_letter_code
_entity_poly.pdbx_strand_id
1 'polypeptide(L)'
;MSRLYFTNPEAIDRLYPHINALLEPWRQPGAEARLLGPVEIKHALHQALLHDAFYLMPLVLVAGMLVVWYFLRSWWLVLAGSCSIIVALWLTAGIVGRLGMVINQTSALAFCIAFIISLADVIHLQMSFTHQDPALSRQQAMLQALRSNLMALFLTSLTTGIGFLSLNAAVRRCLPPLAISPPSVWPAPLSAPSALPRCWRCCGPPGPGNSIRICSSA
;
A
#
# COMPACT_ATOMS: atom_id res chain seq x y z
N MET A 1 -16.09 8.21 -29.83
CA MET A 1 -14.95 7.54 -29.17
C MET A 1 -15.47 6.62 -28.09
N SER A 2 -15.58 5.32 -28.38
CA SER A 2 -15.93 4.29 -27.40
C SER A 2 -14.76 4.08 -26.43
N ARG A 3 -14.94 4.42 -25.14
CA ARG A 3 -13.94 4.09 -24.10
C ARG A 3 -14.04 2.60 -23.78
N LEU A 4 -13.00 1.84 -24.13
CA LEU A 4 -12.85 0.45 -23.71
C LEU A 4 -12.39 0.43 -22.25
N TYR A 5 -13.24 -0.06 -21.35
CA TYR A 5 -12.89 -0.30 -19.95
C TYR A 5 -12.33 -1.72 -19.82
N PHE A 6 -11.02 -1.84 -19.66
CA PHE A 6 -10.40 -3.12 -19.33
C PHE A 6 -10.52 -3.34 -17.83
N THR A 7 -11.38 -4.28 -17.44
CA THR A 7 -11.60 -4.71 -16.05
C THR A 7 -10.68 -5.85 -15.63
N ASN A 8 -10.07 -6.57 -16.58
CA ASN A 8 -9.30 -7.79 -16.31
C ASN A 8 -7.79 -7.58 -16.57
N PRO A 9 -6.90 -7.73 -15.57
CA PRO A 9 -5.46 -7.49 -15.71
C PRO A 9 -4.81 -8.36 -16.79
N GLU A 10 -5.18 -9.64 -16.85
CA GLU A 10 -4.64 -10.59 -17.84
C GLU A 10 -4.97 -10.21 -19.29
N ALA A 11 -6.13 -9.57 -19.51
CA ALA A 11 -6.52 -9.11 -20.83
C ALA A 11 -5.69 -7.89 -21.27
N ILE A 12 -5.28 -7.04 -20.32
CA ILE A 12 -4.40 -5.91 -20.58
C ILE A 12 -3.03 -6.44 -21.01
N ASP A 13 -2.42 -7.34 -20.24
CA ASP A 13 -1.08 -7.85 -20.54
C ASP A 13 -0.98 -8.57 -21.90
N ARG A 14 -2.06 -9.20 -22.37
CA ARG A 14 -2.12 -9.85 -23.69
C ARG A 14 -2.32 -8.88 -24.86
N LEU A 15 -3.20 -7.88 -24.70
CA LEU A 15 -3.50 -6.92 -25.77
C LEU A 15 -2.46 -5.81 -25.89
N TYR A 16 -1.82 -5.45 -24.79
CA TYR A 16 -0.85 -4.37 -24.73
C TYR A 16 0.31 -4.49 -25.74
N PRO A 17 0.97 -5.65 -25.91
CA PRO A 17 2.00 -5.82 -26.94
C PRO A 17 1.43 -5.71 -28.36
N HIS A 18 0.18 -6.16 -28.59
CA HIS A 18 -0.48 -6.05 -29.89
C HIS A 18 -0.80 -4.58 -30.24
N ILE A 19 -1.25 -3.80 -29.27
CA ILE A 19 -1.53 -2.38 -29.46
C ILE A 19 -0.22 -1.63 -29.74
N ASN A 20 0.85 -1.89 -28.98
CA ASN A 20 2.15 -1.27 -29.22
C ASN A 20 2.72 -1.63 -30.60
N ALA A 21 2.59 -2.89 -31.03
CA ALA A 21 3.03 -3.31 -32.37
C ALA A 21 2.30 -2.58 -33.50
N LEU A 22 1.02 -2.22 -33.32
CA LEU A 22 0.25 -1.43 -34.29
C LEU A 22 0.64 0.05 -34.31
N LEU A 23 1.25 0.56 -33.24
CA LEU A 23 1.70 1.94 -33.11
C LEU A 23 3.14 2.16 -33.58
N GLU A 24 3.94 1.10 -33.68
CA GLU A 24 5.34 1.16 -34.12
C GLU A 24 5.54 1.84 -35.50
N PRO A 25 4.68 1.64 -36.52
CA PRO A 25 4.80 2.34 -37.80
C PRO A 25 4.61 3.86 -37.71
N TRP A 26 3.92 4.33 -36.69
CA TRP A 26 3.63 5.75 -36.45
C TRP A 26 4.70 6.44 -35.59
N ARG A 27 5.69 5.67 -35.11
CA ARG A 27 6.81 6.13 -34.29
C ARG A 27 7.95 6.62 -35.19
N GLN A 28 7.71 7.72 -35.89
CA GLN A 28 8.66 8.35 -36.82
C GLN A 28 9.70 9.21 -36.06
N PRO A 29 10.95 9.35 -36.57
CA PRO A 29 11.95 10.24 -35.98
C PRO A 29 11.52 11.70 -36.16
N GLY A 30 10.83 12.24 -35.15
CA GLY A 30 10.25 13.59 -35.14
C GLY A 30 8.87 13.67 -34.48
N ALA A 31 8.17 12.54 -34.30
CA ALA A 31 6.92 12.45 -33.57
C ALA A 31 7.00 11.32 -32.53
N GLU A 32 7.15 11.67 -31.24
CA GLU A 32 7.07 10.69 -30.16
C GLU A 32 5.62 10.25 -29.96
N ALA A 33 5.21 9.19 -30.65
CA ALA A 33 3.98 8.50 -30.33
C ALA A 33 4.15 7.74 -29.00
N ARG A 34 3.43 8.18 -27.96
CA ARG A 34 3.33 7.50 -26.66
C ARG A 34 1.87 7.11 -26.43
N LEU A 35 1.64 5.90 -25.92
CA LEU A 35 0.31 5.53 -25.47
C LEU A 35 -0.08 6.46 -24.32
N LEU A 36 -1.26 7.07 -24.41
CA LEU A 36 -1.80 7.93 -23.37
C LEU A 36 -3.15 7.36 -22.96
N GLY A 37 -3.29 7.03 -21.68
CA GLY A 37 -4.56 6.59 -21.14
C GLY A 37 -4.45 5.84 -19.82
N PRO A 38 -5.60 5.54 -19.19
CA PRO A 38 -5.65 4.83 -17.91
C PRO A 38 -5.06 3.43 -17.97
N VAL A 39 -5.07 2.80 -19.15
CA VAL A 39 -4.54 1.45 -19.39
C VAL A 39 -3.01 1.47 -19.38
N GLU A 40 -2.40 2.46 -20.07
CA GLU A 40 -0.96 2.69 -20.06
C GLU A 40 -0.45 2.94 -18.65
N ILE A 41 -1.10 3.84 -17.91
CA ILE A 41 -0.67 4.22 -16.57
C ILE A 41 -0.75 3.01 -15.62
N LYS A 42 -1.82 2.22 -15.71
CA LYS A 42 -1.96 1.00 -14.91
C LYS A 42 -0.88 -0.03 -15.25
N HIS A 43 -0.62 -0.25 -16.54
CA HIS A 43 0.37 -1.22 -17.00
C HIS A 43 1.80 -0.77 -16.64
N ALA A 44 2.17 0.48 -16.91
CA ALA A 44 3.47 1.05 -16.54
C ALA A 44 3.68 1.03 -15.01
N LEU A 45 2.64 1.35 -14.23
CA LEU A 45 2.71 1.24 -12.77
C LEU A 45 2.86 -0.22 -12.33
N HIS A 46 2.13 -1.15 -12.94
CA HIS A 46 2.24 -2.58 -12.63
C HIS A 46 3.64 -3.11 -12.93
N GLN A 47 4.20 -2.77 -14.10
CA GLN A 47 5.56 -3.15 -14.48
C GLN A 47 6.62 -2.52 -13.57
N ALA A 48 6.46 -1.24 -13.20
CA ALA A 48 7.34 -0.58 -12.23
C ALA A 48 7.30 -1.30 -10.87
N LEU A 49 6.12 -1.68 -10.38
CA LEU A 49 5.97 -2.42 -9.13
C LEU A 49 6.60 -3.82 -9.18
N LEU A 50 6.50 -4.52 -10.31
CA LEU A 50 7.16 -5.82 -10.49
C LEU A 50 8.68 -5.65 -10.52
N HIS A 51 9.19 -4.63 -11.22
CA HIS A 51 10.61 -4.31 -11.23
C HIS A 51 11.11 -4.01 -9.81
N ASP A 52 10.41 -3.16 -9.07
CA ASP A 52 10.70 -2.84 -7.68
C ASP A 52 10.67 -4.10 -6.80
N ALA A 53 9.68 -4.97 -6.97
CA ALA A 53 9.63 -6.24 -6.25
C ALA A 53 10.83 -7.14 -6.56
N PHE A 54 11.30 -7.21 -7.80
CA PHE A 54 12.45 -8.06 -8.14
C PHE A 54 13.79 -7.49 -7.68
N TYR A 55 13.97 -6.16 -7.67
CA TYR A 55 15.26 -5.53 -7.33
C TYR A 55 15.31 -5.02 -5.88
N LEU A 56 14.27 -4.33 -5.42
CA LEU A 56 14.23 -3.76 -4.07
C LEU A 56 13.90 -4.81 -3.01
N MET A 57 13.04 -5.80 -3.29
CA MET A 57 12.69 -6.81 -2.29
C MET A 57 13.91 -7.61 -1.80
N PRO A 58 14.77 -8.20 -2.66
CA PRO A 58 15.97 -8.89 -2.17
C PRO A 58 16.96 -7.94 -1.50
N LEU A 59 17.08 -6.69 -1.97
CA LEU A 59 17.93 -5.68 -1.35
C LEU A 59 17.48 -5.38 0.09
N VAL A 60 16.18 -5.12 0.29
CA VAL A 60 15.60 -4.83 1.61
C VAL A 60 15.70 -6.04 2.52
N LEU A 61 15.57 -7.26 1.98
CA LEU A 61 15.66 -8.49 2.76
C LEU A 61 17.11 -8.75 3.22
N VAL A 62 18.10 -8.57 2.34
CA VAL A 62 19.53 -8.69 2.69
C VAL A 62 19.96 -7.57 3.64
N ALA A 63 19.56 -6.32 3.38
CA ALA A 63 19.85 -5.19 4.27
C ALA A 63 19.19 -5.39 5.64
N GLY A 64 17.94 -5.86 5.68
CA GLY A 64 17.24 -6.22 6.91
C GLY A 64 17.96 -7.31 7.69
N MET A 65 18.38 -8.40 7.03
CA MET A 65 19.19 -9.45 7.66
C MET A 65 20.53 -8.92 8.18
N LEU A 66 21.21 -8.05 7.44
CA LEU A 66 22.48 -7.46 7.85
C LEU A 66 22.33 -6.55 9.07
N VAL A 67 21.29 -5.71 9.10
CA VAL A 67 21.00 -4.84 10.24
C VAL A 67 20.67 -5.68 11.47
N VAL A 68 19.79 -6.67 11.33
CA VAL A 68 19.42 -7.58 12.42
C VAL A 68 20.64 -8.37 12.92
N TRP A 69 21.49 -8.86 12.02
CA TRP A 69 22.74 -9.53 12.37
C TRP A 69 23.72 -8.61 13.10
N TYR A 70 23.87 -7.36 12.63
CA TYR A 70 24.72 -6.36 13.24
C TYR A 70 24.27 -6.00 14.66
N PHE A 71 22.96 -5.83 14.87
CA PHE A 71 22.41 -5.46 16.18
C PHE A 71 22.41 -6.62 17.19
N LEU A 72 22.16 -7.86 16.73
CA LEU A 72 21.93 -8.98 17.65
C LEU A 72 23.19 -9.82 17.91
N ARG A 73 24.17 -9.80 17.00
CA ARG A 73 25.47 -10.50 17.11
C ARG A 73 25.38 -11.98 17.57
N SER A 74 24.20 -12.60 17.45
CA SER A 74 23.84 -13.92 17.97
C SER A 74 22.78 -14.58 17.09
N TRP A 75 23.14 -15.69 16.45
CA TRP A 75 22.29 -16.43 15.51
C TRP A 75 20.98 -16.95 16.13
N TRP A 76 20.97 -17.27 17.42
CA TRP A 76 19.78 -17.76 18.11
C TRP A 76 18.70 -16.69 18.27
N LEU A 77 19.09 -15.44 18.53
CA LEU A 77 18.13 -14.32 18.63
C LEU A 77 17.57 -14.00 17.25
N VAL A 78 18.40 -14.02 16.20
CA VAL A 78 17.94 -13.79 14.82
C VAL A 78 16.89 -14.82 14.40
N LEU A 79 17.13 -16.12 14.68
CA LEU A 79 16.18 -17.19 14.37
C LEU A 79 14.88 -17.06 15.16
N ALA A 80 14.96 -16.76 16.46
CA ALA A 80 13.78 -16.56 17.30
C ALA A 80 12.93 -15.37 16.81
N GLY A 81 13.57 -14.26 16.45
CA GLY A 81 12.90 -13.07 15.92
C GLY A 81 12.24 -13.32 14.57
N SER A 82 12.97 -13.95 13.64
CA SER A 82 12.47 -14.31 12.31
C SER A 82 11.26 -15.24 12.40
N CYS A 83 11.32 -16.26 13.26
CA CYS A 83 10.21 -17.16 13.49
C CYS A 83 8.99 -16.43 14.04
N SER A 84 9.18 -15.51 15.00
CA SER A 84 8.09 -14.69 15.55
C SER A 84 7.39 -13.83 14.48
N ILE A 85 8.16 -13.23 13.57
CA ILE A 85 7.61 -12.40 12.48
C ILE A 85 6.79 -13.27 11.52
N ILE A 86 7.33 -14.42 11.12
CA ILE A 86 6.65 -15.35 10.21
C ILE A 86 5.33 -15.82 10.82
N VAL A 87 5.33 -16.21 12.09
CA VAL A 87 4.12 -16.63 12.81
C VAL A 87 3.10 -15.50 12.88
N ALA A 88 3.53 -14.27 13.19
CA ALA A 88 2.64 -13.12 13.23
C ALA A 88 1.97 -12.86 11.88
N LEU A 89 2.76 -12.81 10.80
CA LEU A 89 2.25 -12.62 9.43
C LEU A 89 1.32 -13.75 9.00
N TRP A 90 1.65 -15.01 9.33
CA TRP A 90 0.78 -16.16 9.05
C TRP A 90 -0.56 -16.06 9.78
N LEU A 91 -0.55 -15.66 11.05
CA LEU A 91 -1.78 -15.42 11.80
C LEU A 91 -2.61 -14.30 11.16
N THR A 92 -1.98 -13.18 10.81
CA THR A 92 -2.67 -12.07 10.15
C THR A 92 -3.27 -12.49 8.81
N ALA A 93 -2.49 -13.16 7.96
CA ALA A 93 -2.95 -13.68 6.68
C ALA A 93 -4.07 -14.72 6.85
N GLY A 94 -3.98 -15.58 7.87
CA GLY A 94 -5.01 -16.57 8.20
C GLY A 94 -6.33 -15.93 8.65
N ILE A 95 -6.28 -14.88 9.47
CA ILE A 95 -7.47 -14.12 9.90
C ILE A 95 -8.11 -13.42 8.70
N VAL A 96 -7.31 -12.74 7.88
CA VAL A 96 -7.76 -12.05 6.66
C VAL A 96 -8.38 -13.03 5.66
N GLY A 97 -7.77 -14.20 5.49
CA GLY A 97 -8.28 -15.28 4.64
C GLY A 97 -9.61 -15.84 5.14
N ARG A 98 -9.77 -16.06 6.45
CA ARG A 98 -11.06 -16.50 7.03
C ARG A 98 -12.17 -15.45 6.90
N LEU A 99 -11.82 -14.16 6.88
CA LEU A 99 -12.78 -13.06 6.67
C LEU A 99 -13.24 -12.95 5.20
N GLY A 100 -12.71 -13.78 4.28
CA GLY A 100 -13.09 -13.76 2.86
C GLY A 100 -12.70 -12.47 2.15
N MET A 101 -11.76 -11.69 2.71
CA MET A 101 -11.32 -10.43 2.10
C MET A 101 -10.45 -10.72 0.88
N VAL A 102 -10.85 -10.17 -0.27
CA VAL A 102 -10.08 -10.28 -1.51
C VAL A 102 -8.77 -9.50 -1.37
N ILE A 103 -7.64 -10.17 -1.53
CA ILE A 103 -6.32 -9.52 -1.52
C ILE A 103 -6.24 -8.64 -2.76
N ASN A 104 -6.24 -7.33 -2.55
CA ASN A 104 -6.04 -6.34 -3.60
C ASN A 104 -4.66 -5.67 -3.43
N GLN A 105 -4.30 -4.80 -4.37
CA GLN A 105 -3.02 -4.06 -4.33
C GLN A 105 -2.84 -3.28 -3.01
N THR A 106 -3.92 -2.74 -2.45
CA THR A 106 -3.91 -2.04 -1.16
C THR A 106 -3.59 -2.99 0.00
N SER A 107 -4.15 -4.20 -0.01
CA SER A 107 -3.85 -5.23 0.99
C SER A 107 -2.40 -5.69 0.91
N ALA A 108 -1.83 -5.84 -0.29
CA ALA A 108 -0.42 -6.20 -0.45
C ALA A 108 0.51 -5.16 0.17
N LEU A 109 0.23 -3.87 -0.03
CA LEU A 109 0.97 -2.78 0.64
C LEU A 109 0.81 -2.81 2.16
N ALA A 110 -0.39 -3.12 2.66
CA ALA A 110 -0.64 -3.27 4.09
C ALA A 110 0.21 -4.39 4.72
N PHE A 111 0.33 -5.53 4.04
CA PHE A 111 1.19 -6.63 4.49
C PHE A 111 2.68 -6.24 4.51
N CYS A 112 3.15 -5.48 3.52
CA CYS A 112 4.53 -4.99 3.51
C CYS A 112 4.84 -4.06 4.68
N ILE A 113 3.93 -3.12 4.99
CA ILE A 113 4.09 -2.20 6.13
C ILE A 113 4.07 -2.99 7.45
N ALA A 114 3.15 -3.96 7.58
CA ALA A 114 3.08 -4.81 8.77
C ALA A 114 4.39 -5.59 9.01
N PHE A 115 5.04 -6.08 7.95
CA PHE A 115 6.34 -6.73 8.06
C PHE A 115 7.43 -5.80 8.60
N ILE A 116 7.55 -4.58 8.08
CA ILE A 116 8.57 -3.61 8.51
C ILE A 116 8.37 -3.24 9.99
N ILE A 117 7.13 -3.00 10.41
CA ILE A 117 6.82 -2.66 11.81
C ILE A 117 7.13 -3.84 12.73
N SER A 118 6.75 -5.06 12.33
CA SER A 118 7.07 -6.27 13.11
C SER A 118 8.57 -6.46 13.30
N LEU A 119 9.37 -6.13 12.27
CA LEU A 119 10.83 -6.19 12.35
C LEU A 119 11.37 -5.21 13.40
N ALA A 120 10.89 -3.96 13.39
CA ALA A 120 11.31 -2.94 14.36
C ALA A 120 10.94 -3.33 15.80
N ASP A 121 9.72 -3.80 16.01
CA ASP A 121 9.22 -4.20 17.33
C ASP A 121 10.04 -5.36 17.93
N VAL A 122 10.40 -6.36 17.11
CA VAL A 122 11.26 -7.48 17.53
C VAL A 122 12.66 -7.00 17.90
N ILE A 123 13.24 -6.08 17.12
CA ILE A 123 14.57 -5.52 17.42
C ILE A 123 14.56 -4.79 18.77
N HIS A 124 13.56 -3.94 19.03
CA HIS A 124 13.43 -3.23 20.30
C HIS A 124 13.31 -4.18 21.50
N LEU A 125 12.49 -5.23 21.35
CA LEU A 125 12.29 -6.23 22.39
C LEU A 125 13.56 -7.06 22.65
N GLN A 126 14.24 -7.50 21.60
CA GLN A 126 15.46 -8.31 21.70
C GLN A 126 16.65 -7.53 22.25
N MET A 127 16.81 -6.28 21.83
CA MET A 127 17.83 -5.38 22.37
C MET A 127 17.59 -5.17 23.87
N SER A 128 16.35 -4.89 24.26
CA SER A 128 15.99 -4.71 25.67
C SER A 128 16.15 -5.97 26.49
N PHE A 129 15.91 -7.15 25.93
CA PHE A 129 16.17 -8.44 26.57
C PHE A 129 17.68 -8.67 26.80
N THR A 130 18.51 -8.32 25.82
CA THR A 130 19.97 -8.49 25.90
C THR A 130 20.62 -7.53 26.91
N HIS A 131 20.01 -6.37 27.14
CA HIS A 131 20.48 -5.40 28.14
C HIS A 131 19.97 -5.65 29.56
N GLN A 132 19.15 -6.69 29.81
CA GLN A 132 18.72 -7.03 31.18
C GLN A 132 19.86 -7.68 31.98
N ASP A 133 19.77 -7.56 33.30
CA ASP A 133 20.71 -8.15 34.24
C ASP A 133 20.78 -9.69 34.06
N PRO A 134 21.98 -10.27 33.82
CA PRO A 134 22.17 -11.71 33.70
C PRO A 134 21.74 -12.51 34.94
N ALA A 135 21.63 -11.86 36.12
CA ALA A 135 21.19 -12.48 37.35
C ALA A 135 19.68 -12.79 37.38
N LEU A 136 18.89 -12.20 36.48
CA LEU A 136 17.46 -12.46 36.38
C LEU A 136 17.17 -13.80 35.71
N SER A 137 16.11 -14.49 36.16
CA SER A 137 15.61 -15.65 35.42
C SER A 137 15.13 -15.22 34.03
N ARG A 138 15.27 -16.10 33.03
CA ARG A 138 14.89 -15.79 31.63
C ARG A 138 13.46 -15.26 31.49
N GLN A 139 12.52 -15.77 32.31
CA GLN A 139 11.13 -15.31 32.32
C GLN A 139 10.99 -13.89 32.88
N GLN A 140 11.71 -13.57 33.96
CA GLN A 140 11.69 -12.24 34.56
C GLN A 140 12.36 -11.21 33.64
N ALA A 141 13.49 -11.56 33.01
CA ALA A 141 14.15 -10.71 32.02
C ALA A 141 13.22 -10.40 30.83
N MET A 142 12.48 -11.39 30.33
CA MET A 142 11.50 -11.19 29.25
C MET A 142 10.34 -10.30 29.67
N LEU A 143 9.77 -10.51 30.86
CA LEU A 143 8.70 -9.66 31.40
C LEU A 143 9.15 -8.21 31.58
N GLN A 144 10.38 -8.00 32.05
CA GLN A 144 10.96 -6.67 32.23
C GLN A 144 11.21 -5.98 30.88
N ALA A 145 11.75 -6.71 29.90
CA ALA A 145 11.94 -6.22 28.54
C ALA A 145 10.60 -5.89 27.86
N LEU A 146 9.55 -6.69 28.08
CA LEU A 146 8.23 -6.39 27.55
C LEU A 146 7.67 -5.11 28.20
N ARG A 147 7.80 -4.97 29.53
CA ARG A 147 7.33 -3.78 30.25
C ARG A 147 8.01 -2.49 29.81
N SER A 148 9.31 -2.51 29.54
CA SER A 148 10.02 -1.31 29.06
C SER A 148 9.61 -0.90 27.64
N ASN A 149 9.18 -1.85 26.80
CA ASN A 149 8.82 -1.58 25.41
C ASN A 149 7.31 -1.47 25.15
N LEU A 150 6.46 -1.80 26.13
CA LEU A 150 5.00 -1.78 26.00
C LEU A 150 4.46 -0.43 25.48
N MET A 151 5.02 0.69 25.95
CA MET A 151 4.62 2.02 25.47
C MET A 151 4.95 2.21 23.98
N ALA A 152 6.15 1.83 23.55
CA ALA A 152 6.56 1.93 22.16
C ALA A 152 5.69 1.04 21.25
N LEU A 153 5.47 -0.21 21.65
CA LEU A 153 4.64 -1.19 20.93
C LEU A 153 3.17 -0.76 20.83
N PHE A 154 2.64 -0.15 21.89
CA PHE A 154 1.29 0.38 21.91
C PHE A 154 1.15 1.58 20.96
N LEU A 155 2.12 2.49 20.97
CA LEU A 155 2.15 3.65 20.07
C LEU A 155 2.28 3.24 18.61
N THR A 156 3.14 2.28 18.27
CA THR A 156 3.24 1.73 16.90
C THR A 156 1.94 1.07 16.48
N SER A 157 1.30 0.27 17.33
CA SER A 157 0.00 -0.33 17.05
C SER A 157 -1.10 0.71 16.84
N LEU A 158 -1.15 1.74 17.69
CA LEU A 158 -2.14 2.81 17.64
C LEU A 158 -2.00 3.65 16.36
N THR A 159 -0.78 4.11 16.04
CA THR A 159 -0.55 4.93 14.83
C THR A 159 -0.82 4.12 13.56
N THR A 160 -0.47 2.83 13.55
CA THR A 160 -0.74 1.92 12.43
C THR A 160 -2.24 1.70 12.24
N GLY A 161 -2.97 1.47 13.34
CA GLY A 161 -4.43 1.36 13.32
C GLY A 161 -5.09 2.62 12.78
N ILE A 162 -4.65 3.80 13.25
CA ILE A 162 -5.14 5.10 12.75
C ILE A 162 -4.81 5.28 11.26
N GLY A 163 -3.59 4.90 10.83
CA GLY A 163 -3.16 4.98 9.44
C GLY A 163 -4.05 4.14 8.51
N PHE A 164 -4.29 2.87 8.86
CA PHE A 164 -5.18 2.00 8.08
C PHE A 164 -6.64 2.45 8.12
N LEU A 165 -7.12 2.95 9.26
CA LEU A 165 -8.47 3.50 9.38
C LEU A 165 -8.66 4.74 8.49
N SER A 166 -7.67 5.63 8.47
CA SER A 166 -7.64 6.81 7.61
C SER A 166 -7.65 6.42 6.13
N LEU A 167 -6.81 5.46 5.74
CA LEU A 167 -6.76 4.93 4.38
C LEU A 167 -8.11 4.35 3.95
N ASN A 168 -8.75 3.56 4.82
CA ASN A 168 -10.06 2.99 4.56
C ASN A 168 -11.15 4.07 4.40
N ALA A 169 -11.13 5.12 5.24
CA ALA A 169 -12.05 6.25 5.12
C ALA A 169 -11.81 7.07 3.84
N ALA A 170 -10.56 7.26 3.45
CA ALA A 170 -10.18 7.95 2.22
C ALA A 170 -10.69 7.20 0.97
N VAL A 171 -10.51 5.88 0.93
CA VAL A 171 -11.00 5.03 -0.17
C VAL A 171 -12.52 5.11 -0.28
N ARG A 172 -13.26 5.07 0.84
CA ARG A 172 -14.73 5.20 0.82
C ARG A 172 -15.22 6.56 0.33
N ARG A 173 -14.50 7.66 0.61
CA ARG A 173 -14.85 9.00 0.10
C ARG A 173 -14.54 9.20 -1.37
N CYS A 174 -13.58 8.45 -1.92
CA CYS A 174 -13.23 8.52 -3.33
C CYS A 174 -14.18 7.70 -4.22
N LEU A 175 -14.96 6.78 -3.63
CA LEU A 175 -16.02 6.06 -4.33
C LEU A 175 -17.30 6.91 -4.31
N PRO A 176 -17.77 7.47 -5.44
CA PRO A 176 -19.05 8.16 -5.45
C PRO A 176 -20.17 7.18 -5.06
N PRO A 177 -21.19 7.61 -4.29
CA PRO A 177 -22.33 6.78 -3.87
C PRO A 177 -23.22 6.27 -5.03
N LEU A 178 -22.79 6.41 -6.29
CA LEU A 178 -23.51 5.97 -7.49
C LEU A 178 -23.21 4.52 -7.89
N ALA A 179 -22.28 3.83 -7.23
CA ALA A 179 -21.92 2.46 -7.59
C ALA A 179 -22.75 1.37 -6.87
N ILE A 180 -23.62 1.73 -5.91
CA ILE A 180 -24.33 0.75 -5.05
C ILE A 180 -25.86 0.96 -5.02
N SER A 181 -26.41 1.87 -5.82
CA SER A 181 -27.86 2.14 -5.83
C SER A 181 -28.39 2.08 -7.27
N PRO A 182 -29.40 1.23 -7.58
CA PRO A 182 -30.07 1.31 -8.87
C PRO A 182 -30.70 2.70 -9.06
N PRO A 183 -30.75 3.24 -10.29
CA PRO A 183 -31.22 4.60 -10.59
C PRO A 183 -32.71 4.85 -10.26
N SER A 184 -33.44 3.86 -9.76
CA SER A 184 -34.88 3.92 -9.47
C SER A 184 -35.25 4.43 -8.07
N VAL A 185 -34.28 4.74 -7.19
CA VAL A 185 -34.56 5.06 -5.77
C VAL A 185 -34.32 6.53 -5.40
N TRP A 186 -33.92 7.40 -6.33
CA TRP A 186 -33.69 8.82 -5.99
C TRP A 186 -34.82 9.75 -6.47
N PRO A 187 -35.73 10.21 -5.60
CA PRO A 187 -36.47 11.43 -5.88
C PRO A 187 -35.48 12.61 -5.82
N ALA A 188 -35.45 13.43 -6.87
CA ALA A 188 -34.61 14.62 -6.96
C ALA A 188 -34.73 15.47 -5.66
N PRO A 189 -33.61 15.82 -4.98
CA PRO A 189 -33.70 16.60 -3.77
C PRO A 189 -33.73 18.08 -4.17
N LEU A 190 -34.92 18.68 -4.09
CA LEU A 190 -35.17 20.11 -4.29
C LEU A 190 -34.61 21.00 -3.15
N SER A 191 -33.75 20.48 -2.27
CA SER A 191 -33.23 21.22 -1.11
C SER A 191 -31.79 20.83 -0.75
N ALA A 192 -30.83 21.25 -1.57
CA ALA A 192 -29.44 21.37 -1.13
C ALA A 192 -28.68 22.47 -1.90
N PRO A 193 -28.93 23.77 -1.63
CA PRO A 193 -28.00 24.80 -2.03
C PRO A 193 -26.84 24.85 -1.03
N SER A 194 -25.59 24.91 -1.54
CA SER A 194 -24.35 25.40 -0.90
C SER A 194 -23.22 24.44 -0.48
N ALA A 195 -23.33 23.11 -0.56
CA ALA A 195 -22.21 22.20 -0.22
C ALA A 195 -21.81 21.24 -1.35
N LEU A 196 -21.69 21.76 -2.57
CA LEU A 196 -20.89 21.09 -3.62
C LEU A 196 -19.41 21.31 -3.27
N PRO A 197 -18.62 20.26 -2.96
CA PRO A 197 -17.23 20.44 -2.61
C PRO A 197 -16.45 20.97 -3.83
N ARG A 198 -15.69 22.05 -3.61
CA ARG A 198 -14.76 22.67 -4.59
C ARG A 198 -13.87 21.67 -5.35
N CYS A 199 -13.69 20.46 -4.83
CA CYS A 199 -12.97 19.37 -5.49
C CYS A 199 -13.52 19.02 -6.88
N TRP A 200 -14.82 19.16 -7.13
CA TRP A 200 -15.39 18.86 -8.46
C TRP A 200 -15.05 19.90 -9.54
N ARG A 201 -14.63 21.11 -9.16
CA ARG A 201 -14.15 22.12 -10.13
C ARG A 201 -12.71 21.90 -10.58
N CYS A 202 -11.93 21.11 -9.86
CA CYS A 202 -10.52 20.86 -10.21
C CYS A 202 -10.31 19.58 -11.03
N CYS A 203 -11.25 18.62 -10.96
CA CYS A 203 -11.13 17.33 -11.66
C CYS A 203 -12.15 17.16 -12.80
N GLY A 204 -12.66 18.25 -13.36
CA GLY A 204 -13.46 18.19 -14.60
C GLY A 204 -12.55 18.02 -15.82
N PRO A 205 -12.94 17.23 -16.84
CA PRO A 205 -12.16 17.14 -18.08
C PRO A 205 -12.01 18.54 -18.71
N PRO A 206 -10.85 18.86 -19.30
CA PRO A 206 -10.65 20.17 -19.93
C PRO A 206 -11.59 20.31 -21.13
N GLY A 207 -12.47 21.31 -21.08
CA GLY A 207 -13.24 21.74 -22.25
C GLY A 207 -12.33 22.33 -23.33
N PRO A 208 -12.79 22.39 -24.59
CA PRO A 208 -11.99 22.89 -25.70
C PRO A 208 -11.89 24.41 -25.58
N GLY A 209 -10.84 24.89 -24.93
CA GLY A 209 -10.66 26.32 -24.67
C GLY A 209 -9.42 26.56 -23.82
N ASN A 210 -8.35 26.92 -24.50
CA ASN A 210 -7.04 27.30 -23.96
C ASN A 210 -7.13 28.22 -22.72
N SER A 211 -6.81 27.71 -21.52
CA SER A 211 -6.28 28.49 -20.40
C SER A 211 -5.90 27.56 -19.23
N ILE A 212 -4.60 27.37 -19.05
CA ILE A 212 -3.99 26.73 -17.88
C ILE A 212 -4.29 27.62 -16.66
N ARG A 213 -5.23 27.22 -15.81
CA ARG A 213 -5.50 27.92 -14.55
C ARG A 213 -4.58 27.36 -13.47
N ILE A 214 -3.46 28.02 -13.26
CA ILE A 214 -2.55 27.76 -12.13
C ILE A 214 -3.29 28.14 -10.84
N CYS A 215 -3.49 27.17 -9.95
CA CYS A 215 -4.04 27.40 -8.61
C CYS A 215 -3.04 28.23 -7.77
N SER A 216 -3.33 29.52 -7.58
CA SER A 216 -2.73 30.32 -6.51
C SER A 216 -3.41 30.00 -5.19
N SER A 217 -2.60 29.69 -4.18
CA SER A 217 -2.93 29.47 -2.77
C SER A 217 -3.67 30.65 -2.14
N ALA A 218 -4.77 30.37 -1.44
CA ALA A 218 -5.29 31.08 -0.28
C ALA A 218 -6.31 30.19 0.45
#